data_AF-W2X2Y3-F1
#
_entry.id   AF-W2X2Y3-F1
#
_cell.length_a   1.000
_cell.length_b   1.000
_cell.length_c   1.000
_cell.angle_alpha   90.00
_cell.angle_beta   90.00
_cell.angle_gamma   90.00
#
_symmetry.space_group_name_H-M   'P 1'
#
loop_
_entity.id
_entity.type
_entity.pdbx_description
1 polymer ?
#
loop_
_entity_poly.entity_id
_entity_poly.type
_entity_poly.pdbx_seq_one_letter_code
_entity_poly.pdbx_strand_id
1 'polypeptide(L)'
;MRDQVEFDASMFCIALAGLRCFGRCVFSYRNSSELPNKLHVLGDAEFWSKLEAEEKIVRPLCKASFRLQRDENTEGDVVLSYMEIYSGFASSELSDTLTELVELRWNACEQPLF
;
A
#
# COMPACT_ATOMS: atom_id res chain seq x y z
N MET A 1 -16.31 2.15 18.61
CA MET A 1 -16.45 2.73 17.25
C MET A 1 -15.10 3.18 16.66
N ARG A 2 -13.98 2.81 17.32
CA ARG A 2 -12.61 3.00 16.83
C ARG A 2 -11.97 1.69 16.33
N ASP A 3 -12.70 0.58 16.49
CA ASP A 3 -12.18 -0.78 16.47
C ASP A 3 -12.36 -1.47 15.10
N GLN A 4 -13.05 -0.81 14.16
CA GLN A 4 -13.38 -1.38 12.83
C GLN A 4 -12.49 -0.81 11.71
N VAL A 5 -11.74 0.26 11.97
CA VAL A 5 -10.87 0.93 10.98
C VAL A 5 -9.39 0.56 11.17
N GLU A 6 -9.08 -0.26 12.18
CA GLU A 6 -7.81 -1.00 12.27
C GLU A 6 -7.80 -2.19 11.29
N PHE A 7 -8.15 -1.93 10.02
CA PHE A 7 -7.62 -2.73 8.93
C PHE A 7 -6.15 -2.31 8.82
N ASP A 8 -5.38 -2.79 9.79
CA ASP A 8 -4.07 -2.26 10.12
C ASP A 8 -3.20 -2.36 8.87
N ALA A 9 -2.59 -1.25 8.48
CA ALA A 9 -1.67 -1.14 7.35
C ALA A 9 -0.65 -2.29 7.31
N SER A 10 -0.25 -2.74 8.51
CA SER A 10 0.56 -3.92 8.77
C SER A 10 -0.07 -5.21 8.22
N MET A 11 -1.36 -5.44 8.49
CA MET A 11 -2.12 -6.61 8.03
C MET A 11 -2.23 -6.66 6.50
N PHE A 12 -2.41 -5.52 5.84
CA PHE A 12 -2.42 -5.45 4.37
C PHE A 12 -1.06 -5.82 3.76
N CYS A 13 0.03 -5.28 4.32
CA CYS A 13 1.39 -5.61 3.86
C CYS A 13 1.75 -7.09 4.13
N ILE A 14 1.36 -7.62 5.29
CA ILE A 14 1.55 -9.04 5.64
C ILE A 14 0.72 -9.94 4.72
N ALA A 15 -0.53 -9.56 4.44
CA ALA A 15 -1.41 -10.30 3.53
C ALA A 15 -0.84 -10.33 2.10
N LEU A 16 -0.33 -9.20 1.59
CA LEU A 16 0.32 -9.13 0.27
C LEU A 16 1.57 -10.01 0.19
N ALA A 17 2.42 -9.98 1.22
CA ALA A 17 3.60 -10.85 1.30
C ALA A 17 3.20 -12.34 1.31
N GLY A 18 2.16 -12.70 2.08
CA GLY A 18 1.59 -14.04 2.09
C GLY A 18 1.05 -14.47 0.72
N LEU A 19 0.32 -13.57 0.04
CA LEU A 19 -0.25 -13.83 -1.28
C LEU A 19 0.84 -14.08 -2.32
N ARG A 20 1.92 -13.28 -2.32
CA ARG A 20 3.07 -13.45 -3.23
C ARG A 20 3.78 -14.80 -3.01
N CYS A 21 3.97 -15.21 -1.75
CA CYS A 21 4.51 -16.52 -1.43
C CYS A 21 3.62 -17.65 -1.94
N PHE A 22 2.31 -17.52 -1.74
CA PHE A 22 1.33 -18.49 -2.20
C PHE A 22 1.26 -18.57 -3.73
N GLY A 23 1.33 -17.43 -4.44
CA GLY A 23 1.43 -17.37 -5.89
C GLY A 23 2.65 -18.12 -6.45
N ARG A 24 3.80 -17.99 -5.79
CA ARG A 24 5.00 -18.77 -6.13
C ARG A 24 4.78 -20.28 -5.98
N CYS A 25 4.10 -20.71 -4.91
CA CYS A 25 3.74 -22.12 -4.75
C CYS A 25 2.80 -22.59 -5.87
N VAL A 26 1.75 -21.83 -6.17
CA VAL A 26 0.81 -22.16 -7.27
C VAL A 26 1.52 -22.28 -8.61
N PHE A 27 2.50 -21.42 -8.90
CA PHE A 27 3.33 -21.54 -10.09
C PHE A 27 4.09 -22.87 -10.15
N SER A 28 4.62 -23.36 -9.02
CA SER A 28 5.28 -24.67 -8.92
C SER A 28 4.33 -25.85 -9.12
N TYR A 29 3.05 -25.70 -8.75
CA TYR A 29 2.02 -26.74 -8.88
C TYR A 29 1.13 -26.59 -10.12
N ARG A 30 1.45 -25.67 -11.06
CA ARG A 30 0.59 -25.37 -12.23
C ARG A 30 0.29 -26.56 -13.14
N ASN A 31 1.14 -27.60 -13.12
CA ASN A 31 1.00 -28.82 -13.91
C ASN A 31 0.32 -29.97 -13.14
N SER A 32 0.00 -29.78 -11.85
CA SER A 32 -0.75 -30.73 -11.06
C SER A 32 -2.24 -30.60 -11.39
N SER A 33 -2.90 -31.74 -11.62
CA SER A 33 -4.35 -31.82 -11.85
C SER A 33 -5.19 -31.48 -10.61
N GLU A 34 -4.55 -31.23 -9.46
CA GLU A 34 -5.21 -30.95 -8.18
C GLU A 34 -5.39 -29.46 -7.91
N LEU A 35 -4.87 -28.57 -8.77
CA LEU A 35 -5.02 -27.13 -8.55
C LEU A 35 -6.49 -26.72 -8.75
N PRO A 36 -7.16 -26.16 -7.72
CA PRO A 36 -8.53 -25.68 -7.86
C PRO A 36 -8.61 -24.57 -8.91
N ASN A 37 -9.62 -24.60 -9.77
CA ASN A 37 -9.81 -23.62 -10.86
C ASN A 37 -9.75 -22.16 -10.39
N LYS A 38 -10.16 -21.89 -9.14
CA LYS A 38 -10.13 -20.55 -8.53
C LYS A 38 -8.72 -20.00 -8.32
N LEU A 39 -7.69 -20.84 -8.27
CA LEU A 39 -6.30 -20.43 -8.05
C LEU A 39 -5.54 -20.12 -9.34
N HIS A 40 -6.12 -20.38 -10.52
CA HIS A 40 -5.47 -20.07 -11.80
C HIS A 40 -5.18 -18.58 -11.97
N VAL A 41 -5.97 -17.70 -11.33
CA VAL A 41 -5.71 -16.23 -11.31
C VAL A 41 -4.33 -15.89 -10.75
N LEU A 42 -3.79 -16.72 -9.86
CA LEU A 42 -2.45 -16.52 -9.29
C LEU A 42 -1.32 -16.90 -10.27
N GLY A 43 -1.64 -17.57 -11.37
CA GLY A 43 -0.72 -17.81 -12.49
C GLY A 43 -0.77 -16.72 -13.56
N ASP A 44 -1.71 -15.77 -13.47
CA ASP A 44 -1.87 -14.69 -14.44
C ASP A 44 -0.91 -13.53 -14.14
N ALA A 45 -0.10 -13.17 -15.14
CA ALA A 45 0.85 -12.07 -15.03
C ALA A 45 0.14 -10.70 -14.96
N GLU A 46 -1.03 -10.55 -15.61
CA GLU A 46 -1.77 -9.30 -15.59
C GLU A 46 -2.34 -9.02 -14.19
N PHE A 47 -2.82 -10.06 -13.51
CA PHE A 47 -3.23 -9.99 -12.10
C PHE A 47 -2.11 -9.42 -11.21
N TRP A 48 -0.89 -9.97 -11.31
CA TRP A 48 0.24 -9.51 -10.51
C TRP A 48 0.68 -8.08 -10.86
N SER A 49 0.63 -7.71 -12.14
CA SER A 49 0.94 -6.35 -12.59
C SER A 49 -0.05 -5.33 -12.01
N LYS A 50 -1.35 -5.63 -12.04
CA LYS A 50 -2.38 -4.76 -11.43
C LYS A 50 -2.22 -4.68 -9.92
N LEU A 51 -2.00 -5.82 -9.26
CA LEU A 51 -1.77 -5.86 -7.82
C LEU A 51 -0.54 -5.02 -7.41
N GLU A 52 0.54 -5.08 -8.19
CA GLU A 52 1.73 -4.26 -7.93
C GLU A 52 1.46 -2.76 -8.11
N ALA A 53 0.68 -2.37 -9.13
CA ALA A 53 0.29 -0.97 -9.33
C ALA A 53 -0.52 -0.42 -8.14
N GLU A 54 -1.52 -1.18 -7.68
CA GLU A 54 -2.32 -0.82 -6.50
C GLU A 54 -1.49 -0.80 -5.21
N GLU A 55 -0.58 -1.77 -5.04
CA GLU A 55 0.31 -1.83 -3.88
C GLU A 55 1.24 -0.61 -3.79
N LYS A 56 1.69 -0.05 -4.91
CA LYS A 56 2.50 1.19 -4.93
C LYS A 56 1.74 2.39 -4.36
N ILE A 57 0.42 2.43 -4.55
CA ILE A 57 -0.44 3.48 -4.01
C ILE A 57 -0.67 3.27 -2.51
N VAL A 58 -0.97 2.04 -2.09
CA VAL A 58 -1.33 1.76 -0.69
C VAL A 58 -0.12 1.74 0.25
N ARG A 59 1.04 1.25 -0.21
CA ARG A 59 2.26 1.11 0.62
C ARG A 59 2.69 2.38 1.36
N PRO A 60 2.81 3.57 0.72
CA PRO A 60 3.24 4.76 1.44
C PRO A 60 2.24 5.20 2.52
N LEU A 61 0.93 5.02 2.29
CA LEU A 61 -0.11 5.26 3.29
C LEU A 61 0.05 4.33 4.49
N CYS A 62 0.32 3.05 4.23
CA CYS A 62 0.59 2.07 5.27
C CYS A 62 1.80 2.44 6.13
N LYS A 63 2.90 2.84 5.48
CA LYS A 63 4.14 3.25 6.15
C LYS A 63 3.93 4.50 7.01
N ALA A 64 3.22 5.49 6.47
CA ALA A 64 2.85 6.71 7.20
C ALA A 64 1.98 6.39 8.42
N SER A 65 0.93 5.57 8.26
CA SER A 65 0.05 5.14 9.36
C SER A 65 0.85 4.51 10.49
N PHE A 66 1.72 3.54 10.16
CA PHE A 66 2.54 2.86 11.16
C PHE A 66 3.51 3.82 11.87
N ARG A 67 4.14 4.73 11.13
CA ARG A 67 5.05 5.72 11.71
C ARG A 67 4.31 6.66 12.67
N LEU A 68 3.13 7.13 12.27
CA LEU A 68 2.36 8.13 13.01
C LEU A 68 1.54 7.54 14.17
N GLN A 69 1.29 6.23 14.19
CA GLN A 69 0.66 5.57 15.33
C GLN A 69 1.63 5.32 16.50
N ARG A 70 2.93 5.57 16.33
CA ARG A 70 3.91 5.45 17.42
C ARG A 70 3.73 6.59 18.42
N ASP A 71 3.76 6.25 19.71
CA ASP A 71 3.61 7.23 20.80
C ASP A 71 4.69 8.33 20.80
N GLU A 72 5.87 8.06 20.25
CA GLU A 72 7.01 8.98 20.16
C GLU A 72 7.22 9.54 18.74
N ASN A 73 6.15 9.73 17.96
CA ASN A 73 6.27 10.39 16.67
C ASN A 73 6.67 11.87 16.85
N THR A 74 7.41 12.39 15.87
CA THR A 74 7.81 13.80 15.81
C THR A 74 7.11 14.51 14.67
N GLU A 75 7.12 15.83 14.68
CA GLU A 75 6.68 16.64 13.55
C GLU A 75 7.48 16.31 12.26
N GLY A 76 8.78 16.00 12.40
CA GLY A 76 9.61 15.52 11.31
C GLY A 76 9.11 14.20 10.71
N ASP A 77 8.54 13.31 11.52
CA ASP A 77 7.90 12.08 11.05
C ASP A 77 6.63 12.36 10.23
N VAL A 78 5.89 13.42 10.57
CA VAL A 78 4.73 13.89 9.79
C VAL A 78 5.18 14.40 8.43
N VAL A 79 6.15 15.31 8.39
CA VAL A 79 6.68 15.87 7.14
C VAL A 79 7.27 14.78 6.26
N LEU A 80 8.05 13.86 6.84
CA LEU A 80 8.62 12.72 6.11
C LEU A 80 7.52 11.81 5.54
N SER A 81 6.43 11.60 6.29
CA SER A 81 5.30 10.79 5.83
C SER A 81 4.59 11.43 4.64
N TYR A 82 4.36 12.75 4.66
CA TYR A 82 3.81 13.47 3.51
C TYR A 82 4.72 13.38 2.29
N MET A 83 6.03 13.56 2.46
CA MET A 83 7.00 13.47 1.36
C MET A 83 7.00 12.07 0.73
N GLU A 84 6.96 11.01 1.54
CA GLU A 84 6.93 9.62 1.06
C GLU A 84 5.61 9.27 0.36
N ILE A 85 4.47 9.78 0.86
CA ILE A 85 3.16 9.64 0.19
C ILE A 85 3.18 10.34 -1.16
N TYR A 86 3.60 11.61 -1.20
CA TYR A 86 3.70 12.37 -2.43
C TYR A 86 4.59 11.65 -3.46
N SER A 87 5.77 11.21 -3.04
CA SER A 87 6.72 10.52 -3.92
C SER A 87 6.15 9.18 -4.45
N GLY A 88 5.45 8.43 -3.61
CA GLY A 88 4.78 7.19 -4.01
C GLY A 88 3.69 7.46 -5.05
N PHE A 89 2.85 8.47 -4.82
CA PHE A 89 1.78 8.86 -5.74
C PHE A 89 2.29 9.41 -7.07
N ALA A 90 3.33 10.23 -7.04
CA ALA A 90 3.97 10.77 -8.25
C ALA A 90 4.57 9.68 -9.15
N SER A 91 4.91 8.51 -8.59
CA SER A 91 5.41 7.35 -9.35
C SER A 91 4.31 6.41 -9.88
N SER A 92 3.04 6.72 -9.58
CA SER A 92 1.88 5.91 -9.97
C SER A 92 1.23 6.44 -11.25
N GLU A 93 0.42 5.60 -11.90
CA GLU A 93 -0.38 5.99 -13.08
C GLU A 93 -1.45 7.04 -12.78
N LEU A 94 -1.78 7.23 -11.49
CA LEU A 94 -2.76 8.19 -11.00
C LEU A 94 -2.10 9.45 -10.42
N SER A 95 -0.86 9.75 -10.84
CA SER A 95 -0.03 10.82 -10.29
C SER A 95 -0.80 12.12 -10.13
N ASP A 96 -1.38 12.62 -11.22
CA ASP A 96 -1.95 13.97 -11.29
C ASP A 96 -3.06 14.16 -10.26
N THR A 97 -3.96 13.17 -10.12
CA THR A 97 -5.06 13.21 -9.16
C THR A 97 -4.57 13.03 -7.73
N LEU A 98 -3.66 12.08 -7.49
CA LEU A 98 -3.24 11.72 -6.14
C LEU A 98 -2.30 12.76 -5.53
N THR A 99 -1.41 13.36 -6.32
CA THR A 99 -0.51 14.43 -5.83
C THR A 99 -1.30 15.70 -5.52
N GLU A 100 -2.29 16.06 -6.34
CA GLU A 100 -3.17 17.21 -6.07
C GLU A 100 -3.90 17.06 -4.72
N LEU A 101 -4.38 15.87 -4.40
CA LEU A 101 -5.02 15.60 -3.09
C LEU A 101 -4.05 15.78 -1.91
N VAL A 102 -2.80 15.35 -2.07
CA VAL A 102 -1.77 15.50 -1.04
C VAL A 102 -1.43 16.98 -0.84
N GLU A 103 -1.27 17.74 -1.92
CA GLU A 103 -1.01 19.18 -1.87
C GLU A 103 -2.18 19.95 -1.25
N LEU A 104 -3.42 19.63 -1.63
CA LEU A 104 -4.62 20.24 -1.07
C LEU A 104 -4.69 19.99 0.44
N ARG A 105 -4.39 18.75 0.86
CA ARG A 105 -4.35 18.40 2.29
C ARG A 105 -3.22 19.14 3.02
N TRP A 106 -2.04 19.22 2.42
CA TRP A 106 -0.88 19.94 2.96
C TRP A 106 -1.18 21.42 3.18
N ASN A 107 -1.81 22.08 2.20
CA ASN A 107 -2.17 23.50 2.26
C ASN A 107 -3.30 23.80 3.26
N ALA A 108 -4.12 22.81 3.61
CA ALA A 108 -5.19 22.96 4.60
C ALA A 108 -4.70 22.82 6.05
N CYS A 109 -3.51 22.27 6.28
CA CYS A 109 -2.92 22.15 7.60
C CYS A 109 -2.09 23.40 7.94
N GLU A 110 -2.13 23.84 9.21
CA GLU A 110 -1.16 24.80 9.72
C GLU A 110 0.23 24.22 9.52
N GLN A 111 1.08 24.99 8.82
CA GLN A 111 2.41 24.53 8.44
C GLN A 111 3.24 24.47 9.72
N PRO A 112 3.82 23.32 10.07
CA PRO A 112 4.54 23.21 11.32
C PRO A 112 5.77 24.13 11.43
N LEU A 113 6.23 24.63 10.27
CA LEU A 113 7.41 25.47 10.12
C LEU A 113 7.10 26.97 9.97
N PHE A 114 5.83 27.41 10.01
CA PHE A 114 5.44 28.82 9.91
C PHE A 114 4.24 29.20 10.77
#